data_AF-A0A1W5ZB01-F1
#
_entry.id   AF-A0A1W5ZB01-F1
#
_cell.length_a   1.000
_cell.length_b   1.000
_cell.length_c   1.000
_cell.angle_alpha   90.00
_cell.angle_beta   90.00
_cell.angle_gamma   90.00
#
_symmetry.space_group_name_H-M   'P 1'
#
loop_
_entity.id
_entity.type
_entity.pdbx_description
1 polymer ?
#
loop_
_entity_poly.entity_id
_entity_poly.type
_entity_poly.pdbx_seq_one_letter_code
_entity_poly.pdbx_strand_id
1 'polypeptide(L)'
;MTETLTPPTISPAADSPLALLFEIAATTARLTTDEERDVAETAAADHIYTDYPDTLSQAVDHDAWTGHPALRDPAVQPSAVAHLDGGLWLHHTITADADYRDVLTLLVPCTCGHGYLASLLEDENDLLELLEELRPTGGHAVHSGDTGGPYCASTPTR
;
A
#
# COMPACT_ATOMS: atom_id res chain seq x y z
N MET A 1 43.41 27.62 5.52
CA MET A 1 42.34 28.65 5.49
C MET A 1 41.08 27.92 5.06
N THR A 2 40.12 27.76 5.96
CA THR A 2 38.85 27.05 5.73
C THR A 2 37.75 28.09 5.63
N GLU A 3 37.30 28.38 4.41
CA GLU A 3 36.17 29.28 4.19
C GLU A 3 34.87 28.53 4.49
N THR A 4 34.19 28.94 5.55
CA THR A 4 32.87 28.44 5.93
C THR A 4 31.84 29.12 5.04
N LEU A 5 31.41 28.43 3.97
CA LEU A 5 30.29 28.87 3.13
C LEU A 5 29.01 28.82 3.96
N THR A 6 28.63 29.95 4.54
CA THR A 6 27.31 30.12 5.16
C THR A 6 26.32 30.33 4.02
N PRO A 7 25.35 29.42 3.81
CA PRO A 7 24.34 29.61 2.77
C PRO A 7 23.56 30.90 3.07
N PRO A 8 23.33 31.77 2.09
CA PRO A 8 22.58 32.99 2.33
C PRO A 8 21.12 32.62 2.65
N THR A 9 20.68 32.91 3.87
CA THR A 9 19.27 32.78 4.29
C THR A 9 18.46 33.93 3.68
N ILE A 10 18.21 33.87 2.37
CA ILE A 10 17.33 34.80 1.68
C ILE A 10 15.97 34.12 1.60
N SER A 11 15.09 34.40 2.55
CA SER A 11 13.66 34.10 2.36
C SER A 11 13.16 34.97 1.20
N PRO A 12 12.48 34.40 0.20
CA PRO A 12 11.90 35.18 -0.88
C PRO A 12 10.89 36.19 -0.33
N ALA A 13 10.86 37.39 -0.90
CA ALA A 13 9.80 38.35 -0.59
C ALA A 13 8.43 37.71 -0.90
N ALA A 14 7.42 37.96 -0.05
CA ALA A 14 6.11 37.32 -0.12
C ALA A 14 5.42 37.49 -1.49
N ASP A 15 5.69 38.60 -2.19
CA ASP A 15 5.12 38.90 -3.52
C ASP A 15 6.10 38.59 -4.68
N SER A 16 7.19 37.88 -4.42
CA SER A 16 8.15 37.51 -5.46
C SER A 16 7.62 36.35 -6.32
N PRO A 17 8.00 36.28 -7.61
CA PRO A 17 7.68 35.12 -8.44
C PRO A 17 8.09 33.78 -7.82
N LEU A 18 9.16 33.75 -7.01
CA LEU A 18 9.61 32.52 -6.32
C LEU A 18 8.69 32.13 -5.16
N ALA A 19 8.14 33.10 -4.41
CA ALA A 19 7.13 32.82 -3.39
C ALA A 19 5.83 32.30 -4.01
N LEU A 20 5.40 32.88 -5.14
CA LEU A 20 4.27 32.38 -5.92
C LEU A 20 4.53 30.96 -6.46
N LEU A 21 5.75 30.67 -6.94
CA LEU A 21 6.11 29.32 -7.38
C LEU A 21 6.12 28.33 -6.22
N PHE A 22 6.54 28.72 -5.01
CA PHE A 22 6.43 27.86 -3.82
C PHE A 22 4.98 27.65 -3.39
N GLU A 23 4.12 28.65 -3.49
CA GLU A 23 2.69 28.53 -3.19
C GLU A 23 1.99 27.63 -4.21
N ILE A 24 2.24 27.84 -5.50
CA ILE A 24 1.78 26.98 -6.59
C ILE A 24 2.29 25.56 -6.34
N ALA A 25 3.60 25.35 -6.17
CA ALA A 25 4.15 24.02 -5.89
C ALA A 25 3.51 23.38 -4.65
N ALA A 26 3.23 24.15 -3.59
CA ALA A 26 2.55 23.63 -2.40
C ALA A 26 1.07 23.27 -2.64
N THR A 27 0.41 23.89 -3.63
CA THR A 27 -0.97 23.57 -4.04
C THR A 27 -1.03 22.47 -5.11
N THR A 28 -0.13 22.47 -6.10
CA THR A 28 -0.08 21.42 -7.14
C THR A 28 0.55 20.13 -6.66
N ALA A 29 1.45 20.16 -5.65
CA ALA A 29 2.05 18.94 -5.11
C ALA A 29 1.10 18.14 -4.19
N ARG A 30 -0.07 18.69 -3.86
CA ARG A 30 -1.08 17.99 -3.07
C ARG A 30 -2.22 17.61 -3.99
N LEU A 31 -2.25 16.33 -4.36
CA LEU A 31 -3.45 15.73 -4.92
C LEU A 31 -4.61 15.98 -3.95
N THR A 32 -5.79 16.17 -4.50
CA THR A 32 -7.02 16.08 -3.71
C THR A 32 -7.18 14.65 -3.20
N THR A 33 -7.93 14.46 -2.11
CA THR A 33 -8.17 13.11 -1.56
C THR A 33 -8.81 12.17 -2.57
N ASP A 34 -9.63 12.69 -3.48
CA ASP A 34 -10.27 11.87 -4.51
C ASP A 34 -9.24 11.46 -5.58
N GLU A 35 -8.37 12.38 -6.00
CA GLU A 35 -7.26 12.05 -6.91
C GLU A 35 -6.27 11.04 -6.29
N GLU A 36 -5.97 11.13 -4.98
CA GLU A 36 -5.11 10.14 -4.31
C GLU A 36 -5.72 8.75 -4.33
N ARG A 37 -7.05 8.65 -4.19
CA ARG A 37 -7.76 7.37 -4.26
C ARG A 37 -7.71 6.78 -5.65
N ASP A 38 -8.05 7.58 -6.66
CA ASP A 38 -8.07 7.13 -8.07
C ASP A 38 -6.67 6.70 -8.53
N VAL A 39 -5.62 7.43 -8.09
CA VAL A 39 -4.23 7.06 -8.35
C VAL A 39 -3.86 5.74 -7.65
N ALA A 40 -4.27 5.54 -6.40
CA ALA A 40 -4.00 4.29 -5.68
C ALA A 40 -4.70 3.09 -6.32
N GLU A 41 -5.96 3.24 -6.77
CA GLU A 41 -6.70 2.20 -7.49
C GLU A 41 -5.99 1.82 -8.79
N THR A 42 -5.61 2.84 -9.58
CA THR A 42 -4.90 2.63 -10.86
C THR A 42 -3.55 1.97 -10.63
N ALA A 43 -2.76 2.44 -9.66
CA ALA A 43 -1.45 1.88 -9.34
C ALA A 43 -1.54 0.42 -8.90
N ALA A 44 -2.53 0.07 -8.09
CA ALA A 44 -2.75 -1.31 -7.65
C ALA A 44 -3.09 -2.24 -8.82
N ALA A 45 -3.96 -1.79 -9.72
CA ALA A 45 -4.32 -2.55 -10.90
C ALA A 45 -3.14 -2.71 -11.89
N ASP A 46 -2.36 -1.65 -12.10
CA ASP A 46 -1.16 -1.69 -12.95
C ASP A 46 -0.07 -2.61 -12.36
N HIS A 47 0.09 -2.63 -11.04
CA HIS A 47 1.02 -3.51 -10.36
C HIS A 47 0.65 -4.98 -10.58
N ILE A 48 -0.61 -5.37 -10.34
CA ILE A 48 -1.01 -6.78 -10.58
C ILE A 48 -0.94 -7.17 -12.07
N TYR A 49 -1.17 -6.23 -12.98
CA TYR A 49 -1.06 -6.48 -14.41
C TYR A 49 0.40 -6.76 -14.83
N THR A 50 1.35 -6.06 -14.20
CA THR A 50 2.77 -6.14 -14.54
C THR A 50 3.46 -7.32 -13.86
N ASP A 51 3.22 -7.50 -12.57
CA ASP A 51 4.01 -8.42 -11.73
C ASP A 51 3.29 -9.76 -11.49
N TYR A 52 1.99 -9.84 -11.79
CA TYR A 52 1.16 -11.04 -11.62
C TYR A 52 0.31 -11.34 -12.89
N PRO A 53 0.93 -11.38 -14.09
CA PRO A 53 0.22 -11.44 -15.35
C PRO A 53 -0.54 -12.76 -15.56
N ASP A 54 -0.05 -13.86 -15.01
CA ASP A 54 -0.65 -15.18 -15.23
C ASP A 54 -1.62 -15.59 -14.10
N THR A 55 -1.70 -14.79 -13.04
CA THR A 55 -2.54 -15.04 -11.85
C THR A 55 -3.51 -13.90 -11.56
N LEU A 56 -3.12 -12.91 -10.76
CA LEU A 56 -4.02 -11.86 -10.27
C LEU A 56 -4.60 -11.02 -11.39
N SER A 57 -3.83 -10.73 -12.45
CA SER A 57 -4.33 -9.95 -13.58
C SER A 57 -5.51 -10.62 -14.31
N GLN A 58 -5.62 -11.95 -14.22
CA GLN A 58 -6.71 -12.71 -14.83
C GLN A 58 -7.92 -12.86 -13.88
N ALA A 59 -7.69 -12.75 -12.58
CA ALA A 59 -8.69 -13.04 -11.55
C ALA A 59 -9.32 -11.80 -10.91
N VAL A 60 -8.63 -10.65 -10.97
CA VAL A 60 -9.04 -9.40 -10.33
C VAL A 60 -9.28 -8.35 -11.41
N ASP A 61 -10.52 -7.89 -11.52
CA ASP A 61 -10.87 -6.81 -12.43
C ASP A 61 -10.23 -5.48 -11.98
N HIS A 62 -9.93 -4.62 -12.96
CA HIS A 62 -9.41 -3.26 -12.68
C HIS A 62 -10.33 -2.48 -11.72
N ASP A 63 -11.65 -2.64 -11.89
CA ASP A 63 -12.68 -1.92 -11.13
C ASP A 63 -12.94 -2.56 -9.73
N ALA A 64 -12.23 -3.62 -9.37
CA ALA A 64 -12.39 -4.32 -8.08
C ALA A 64 -11.66 -3.61 -6.93
N TRP A 65 -10.79 -2.65 -7.24
CA TRP A 65 -10.02 -1.90 -6.26
C TRP A 65 -10.83 -0.78 -5.63
N THR A 66 -10.59 -0.53 -4.35
CA THR A 66 -11.09 0.65 -3.63
C THR A 66 -9.91 1.38 -3.03
N GLY A 67 -9.71 2.63 -3.47
CA GLY A 67 -8.63 3.50 -3.06
C GLY A 67 -8.91 4.20 -1.73
N HIS A 68 -7.83 4.45 -1.00
CA HIS A 68 -7.79 5.14 0.26
C HIS A 68 -6.71 6.23 0.18
N PRO A 69 -7.04 7.49 0.55
CA PRO A 69 -6.08 8.58 0.51
C PRO A 69 -5.03 8.41 1.61
N ALA A 70 -3.93 9.16 1.49
CA ALA A 70 -2.93 9.21 2.55
C ALA A 70 -3.57 9.74 3.85
N LEU A 71 -3.14 9.21 4.99
CA LEU A 71 -3.51 9.81 6.28
C LEU A 71 -2.55 10.96 6.59
N ARG A 72 -2.91 11.77 7.59
CA ARG A 72 -2.05 12.88 8.05
C ARG A 72 -0.68 12.42 8.57
N ASP A 73 -0.55 11.14 8.88
CA ASP A 73 0.71 10.52 9.24
C ASP A 73 1.52 10.25 7.95
N PRO A 74 2.72 10.82 7.79
CA PRO A 74 3.53 10.63 6.59
C PRO A 74 3.98 9.18 6.37
N ALA A 75 3.87 8.31 7.38
CA ALA A 75 4.12 6.88 7.22
C ALA A 75 2.97 6.14 6.50
N VAL A 76 1.80 6.78 6.36
CA VAL A 76 0.61 6.17 5.76
C VAL A 76 0.35 6.78 4.40
N GLN A 77 0.87 6.10 3.38
CA GLN A 77 0.71 6.44 1.97
C GLN A 77 -0.72 6.13 1.47
N PRO A 78 -1.13 6.66 0.31
CA PRO A 78 -2.32 6.18 -0.37
C PRO A 78 -2.21 4.68 -0.61
N SER A 79 -3.34 3.98 -0.48
CA SER A 79 -3.41 2.53 -0.61
C SER A 79 -4.69 2.11 -1.32
N ALA A 80 -4.74 0.89 -1.83
CA ALA A 80 -5.95 0.33 -2.39
C ALA A 80 -6.17 -1.09 -1.88
N VAL A 81 -7.44 -1.49 -1.80
CA VAL A 81 -7.83 -2.85 -1.39
C VAL A 81 -8.75 -3.49 -2.41
N ALA A 82 -8.62 -4.80 -2.60
CA ALA A 82 -9.52 -5.61 -3.42
C ALA A 82 -9.96 -6.85 -2.65
N HIS A 83 -11.25 -7.20 -2.72
CA HIS A 83 -11.80 -8.41 -2.09
C HIS A 83 -11.81 -9.58 -3.06
N LEU A 84 -11.24 -10.72 -2.68
CA LEU A 84 -11.09 -11.91 -3.52
C LEU A 84 -12.14 -13.00 -3.26
N ASP A 85 -13.18 -12.69 -2.48
CA ASP A 85 -14.11 -13.68 -1.93
C ASP A 85 -13.44 -14.67 -0.96
N GLY A 86 -14.22 -15.53 -0.31
CA GLY A 86 -13.73 -16.44 0.73
C GLY A 86 -13.19 -15.71 1.96
N GLY A 87 -13.44 -14.41 2.06
CA GLY A 87 -12.91 -13.52 3.08
C GLY A 87 -11.49 -13.01 2.81
N LEU A 88 -10.84 -13.34 1.69
CA LEU A 88 -9.49 -12.88 1.36
C LEU A 88 -9.50 -11.44 0.84
N TRP A 89 -8.45 -10.68 1.15
CA TRP A 89 -8.24 -9.32 0.65
C TRP A 89 -6.83 -9.13 0.14
N LEU A 90 -6.69 -8.33 -0.91
CA LEU A 90 -5.43 -7.73 -1.31
C LEU A 90 -5.36 -6.32 -0.74
N HIS A 91 -4.18 -5.93 -0.30
CA HIS A 91 -3.84 -4.56 0.09
C HIS A 91 -2.59 -4.14 -0.66
N HIS A 92 -2.76 -3.13 -1.51
CA HIS A 92 -1.69 -2.47 -2.24
C HIS A 92 -1.33 -1.16 -1.53
N THR A 93 -0.04 -0.90 -1.36
CA THR A 93 0.48 0.36 -0.83
C THR A 93 1.84 0.65 -1.46
N ILE A 94 2.31 1.89 -1.35
CA ILE A 94 3.69 2.25 -1.67
C ILE A 94 4.49 2.31 -0.36
N THR A 95 5.73 1.83 -0.35
CA THR A 95 6.62 1.98 0.81
C THR A 95 6.88 3.46 1.12
N ALA A 96 6.87 3.81 2.40
CA ALA A 96 7.23 5.17 2.84
C ALA A 96 8.76 5.40 2.92
N ASP A 97 9.56 4.47 2.40
CA ASP A 97 11.02 4.56 2.39
C ASP A 97 11.54 5.23 1.10
N ALA A 98 12.87 5.34 0.98
CA ALA A 98 13.50 6.07 -0.12
C ALA A 98 13.28 5.42 -1.49
N ASP A 99 12.89 4.15 -1.52
CA ASP A 99 12.78 3.38 -2.77
C ASP A 99 11.36 3.41 -3.35
N TYR A 100 10.35 3.88 -2.60
CA TYR A 100 8.94 4.03 -3.02
C TYR A 100 8.46 2.87 -3.90
N ARG A 101 8.50 1.66 -3.35
CA ARG A 101 8.14 0.45 -4.10
C ARG A 101 6.68 0.10 -3.86
N ASP A 102 6.03 -0.38 -4.91
CA ASP A 102 4.74 -1.03 -4.80
C ASP A 102 4.86 -2.29 -3.93
N VAL A 103 3.92 -2.42 -3.00
CA VAL A 103 3.86 -3.52 -2.04
C VAL A 103 2.47 -4.11 -2.11
N LEU A 104 2.40 -5.41 -2.35
CA LEU A 104 1.15 -6.16 -2.35
C LEU A 104 1.13 -7.12 -1.14
N THR A 105 0.09 -7.04 -0.34
CA THR A 105 -0.11 -7.90 0.83
C THR A 105 -1.39 -8.68 0.67
N LEU A 106 -1.33 -10.01 0.82
CA LEU A 106 -2.50 -10.86 0.94
C LEU A 106 -2.92 -10.96 2.41
N LEU A 107 -4.16 -10.56 2.70
CA LEU A 107 -4.79 -10.70 4.00
C LEU A 107 -5.70 -11.92 3.97
N VAL A 108 -5.32 -12.94 4.74
CA VAL A 108 -5.98 -14.25 4.73
C VAL A 108 -6.69 -14.49 6.07
N PRO A 109 -7.96 -14.94 6.09
CA PRO A 109 -8.63 -15.27 7.32
C PRO A 109 -7.92 -16.43 8.02
N CYS A 110 -7.77 -16.35 9.35
CA CYS A 110 -7.13 -17.41 10.11
C CYS A 110 -8.11 -18.55 10.41
N THR A 111 -7.62 -19.79 10.39
CA THR A 111 -8.38 -20.99 10.79
C THR A 111 -8.89 -20.94 12.23
N CYS A 112 -8.29 -20.11 13.09
CA CYS A 112 -8.79 -19.91 14.45
C CYS A 112 -10.06 -19.04 14.51
N GLY A 113 -10.43 -18.34 13.43
CA GLY A 113 -11.63 -17.49 13.34
C GLY A 113 -11.52 -16.11 14.01
N HIS A 114 -10.35 -15.72 14.51
CA HIS A 114 -10.18 -14.48 15.30
C HIS A 114 -9.58 -13.30 14.52
N GLY A 115 -9.40 -13.42 13.20
CA GLY A 115 -8.90 -12.32 12.39
C GLY A 115 -8.11 -12.77 11.18
N TYR A 116 -7.17 -11.92 10.77
CA TYR A 116 -6.39 -12.06 9.55
C TYR A 116 -4.90 -12.27 9.82
N LEU A 117 -4.25 -12.95 8.90
CA LEU A 117 -2.80 -12.99 8.76
C LEU A 117 -2.42 -12.25 7.47
N ALA A 118 -1.39 -11.42 7.55
CA ALA A 118 -0.87 -10.65 6.44
C ALA A 118 0.39 -11.32 5.90
N SER A 119 0.38 -11.63 4.60
CA SER A 119 1.54 -12.16 3.88
C SER A 119 1.93 -11.15 2.80
N LEU A 120 3.17 -10.65 2.87
CA LEU A 120 3.75 -9.85 1.79
C LEU A 120 3.96 -10.75 0.57
N LEU A 121 3.60 -10.28 -0.60
CA LEU A 121 3.88 -10.95 -1.88
C LEU A 121 4.99 -10.16 -2.58
N GLU A 122 6.18 -10.77 -2.70
CA GLU A 122 7.29 -10.17 -3.43
C GLU A 122 7.15 -10.40 -4.94
N ASP A 123 6.60 -11.55 -5.33
CA ASP A 123 6.31 -11.87 -6.73
C ASP A 123 5.17 -12.92 -6.90
N GLU A 124 4.90 -13.29 -8.16
CA GLU A 124 3.87 -14.27 -8.52
C GLU A 124 4.15 -15.69 -7.98
N ASN A 125 5.40 -16.08 -7.75
CA ASN A 125 5.71 -17.39 -7.18
C ASN A 125 5.31 -17.45 -5.71
N ASP A 126 5.54 -16.36 -4.95
CA ASP A 126 5.10 -16.27 -3.55
C ASP A 126 3.58 -16.45 -3.44
N LEU A 127 2.83 -15.83 -4.35
CA LEU A 127 1.38 -16.00 -4.41
C LEU A 127 1.01 -17.46 -4.67
N LEU A 128 1.64 -18.12 -5.64
CA LEU A 128 1.36 -19.52 -5.97
C LEU A 128 1.67 -20.45 -4.80
N GLU A 129 2.82 -20.29 -4.15
CA GLU A 129 3.21 -21.06 -2.97
C GLU A 129 2.19 -20.88 -1.85
N LEU A 130 1.82 -19.63 -1.55
CA LEU A 130 0.83 -19.33 -0.52
C LEU A 130 -0.55 -19.93 -0.85
N LEU A 131 -1.00 -19.87 -2.10
CA LEU A 131 -2.27 -20.49 -2.52
C LEU A 131 -2.24 -22.02 -2.39
N GLU A 132 -1.09 -22.67 -2.59
CA GLU A 132 -0.92 -24.10 -2.33
C GLU A 132 -1.03 -24.43 -0.84
N GLU A 133 -0.46 -23.60 0.03
CA GLU A 133 -0.56 -23.75 1.49
C GLU A 133 -1.99 -23.55 2.01
N LEU A 134 -2.76 -22.66 1.37
CA LEU A 134 -4.14 -22.35 1.76
C LEU A 134 -5.17 -23.34 1.20
N ARG A 135 -4.82 -24.12 0.18
CA ARG A 135 -5.74 -25.07 -0.45
C ARG A 135 -6.32 -26.11 0.54
N PRO A 136 -5.54 -26.75 1.43
CA PRO A 136 -6.05 -27.75 2.37
C PRO A 136 -7.06 -27.20 3.38
N THR A 137 -7.01 -25.90 3.67
CA THR A 137 -7.86 -25.21 4.64
C THR A 137 -9.00 -24.42 3.99
N GLY A 138 -9.13 -24.50 2.66
CA GLY A 138 -10.14 -23.76 1.90
C GLY A 138 -9.95 -22.25 1.97
N GLY A 139 -8.71 -21.77 1.92
CA GLY A 139 -8.41 -20.33 1.92
C GLY A 139 -8.11 -19.73 3.28
N HIS A 140 -7.83 -20.54 4.32
CA HIS A 140 -7.58 -20.04 5.67
C HIS A 140 -6.14 -20.31 6.13
N ALA A 141 -5.48 -19.29 6.66
CA ALA A 141 -4.11 -19.43 7.15
C ALA A 141 -4.07 -20.08 8.55
N VAL A 142 -3.11 -20.98 8.77
CA VAL A 142 -2.84 -21.58 10.09
C VAL A 142 -1.84 -20.70 10.81
N HIS A 143 -2.18 -20.16 11.98
CA HIS A 143 -1.14 -19.57 12.84
C HIS A 143 -0.31 -20.68 13.49
N SER A 144 1.01 -20.58 13.44
CA SER A 144 1.89 -21.43 14.26
C SER A 144 2.21 -20.67 15.55
N GLY A 145 1.81 -21.24 16.70
CA GLY A 145 1.98 -20.60 18.01
C GLY A 145 3.44 -20.42 18.47
N ASP A 146 4.43 -20.84 17.68
CA ASP A 146 5.85 -20.90 18.06
C ASP A 146 6.68 -19.65 17.66
N THR A 147 6.13 -18.69 16.90
CA THR A 147 6.86 -17.46 16.51
C THR A 147 6.64 -16.26 17.45
N GLY A 148 5.99 -16.45 18.60
CA GLY A 148 5.97 -15.44 19.67
C GLY A 148 5.15 -14.17 19.41
N GLY A 149 4.31 -14.13 18.37
CA GLY A 149 3.32 -13.07 18.15
C GLY A 149 1.93 -13.52 18.61
N PRO A 150 1.23 -12.79 19.52
CA PRO A 150 0.13 -13.41 20.25
C PRO A 150 -1.24 -13.42 19.55
N TYR A 151 -1.49 -12.70 18.46
CA TYR A 151 -2.87 -12.63 17.92
C TYR A 151 -2.90 -12.49 16.40
N CYS A 152 -3.83 -13.19 15.75
CA CYS A 152 -4.34 -12.77 14.45
C CYS A 152 -4.75 -11.30 14.56
N ALA A 153 -4.52 -10.50 13.52
CA ALA A 153 -4.99 -9.13 13.51
C ALA A 153 -6.51 -9.16 13.49
N SER A 154 -7.14 -8.88 14.63
CA SER A 154 -8.59 -8.72 14.72
C SER A 154 -8.96 -7.53 13.84
N THR A 155 -9.87 -7.71 12.88
CA THR A 155 -10.56 -6.56 12.33
C THR A 155 -11.33 -5.87 13.48
N PRO A 156 -11.37 -4.52 13.54
CA PRO A 156 -12.20 -3.86 14.54
C PRO A 156 -13.64 -4.34 14.36
N THR A 157 -14.21 -4.90 15.42
CA THR A 157 -15.64 -5.21 15.45
C THR A 157 -16.39 -3.90 15.33
N ARG A 158 -17.32 -3.89 14.36
CA ARG A 158 -18.15 -2.75 13.97
C ARG A 158 -19.00 -2.20 15.12
#